data_AF-A0A820UE15-F1
#
_entry.id   AF-A0A820UE15-F1
#
_cell.length_a   1.000
_cell.length_b   1.000
_cell.length_c   1.000
_cell.angle_alpha   90.00
_cell.angle_beta   90.00
_cell.angle_gamma   90.00
#
_symmetry.space_group_name_H-M   'P 1'
#
loop_
_entity.id
_entity.type
_entity.pdbx_description
1 polymer ?
#
loop_
_entity_poly.entity_id
_entity_poly.type
_entity_poly.pdbx_seq_one_letter_code
_entity_poly.pdbx_strand_id
1 'polypeptide(L)'
;MQYPRLQLIDLPDEILFVIFKKIDNVVLLHSLFGINKRVNKILQDPIFTSHLNLLNRYSNDAVYGPSYPILNRFCLQILPKIHH
;
A
#
# COMPACT_ATOMS: atom_id res chain seq x y z
N MET A 1 -20.76 -24.29 -10.79
CA MET A 1 -20.79 -22.89 -11.25
C MET A 1 -19.40 -22.31 -11.04
N GLN A 2 -18.69 -21.98 -12.12
CA GLN A 2 -17.39 -21.29 -12.05
C GLN A 2 -17.66 -19.81 -11.87
N TYR A 3 -17.35 -19.24 -10.71
CA TYR A 3 -17.38 -17.80 -10.54
C TYR A 3 -16.28 -17.19 -11.42
N PRO A 4 -16.56 -16.13 -12.20
CA PRO A 4 -15.52 -15.45 -12.94
C PRO A 4 -14.42 -15.01 -11.96
N ARG A 5 -13.16 -15.28 -12.31
CA ARG A 5 -12.01 -14.78 -11.55
C ARG A 5 -11.97 -13.27 -11.69
N LEU A 6 -12.57 -12.57 -10.74
CA LEU A 6 -12.50 -11.13 -10.63
C LEU A 6 -11.05 -10.75 -10.30
N GLN A 7 -10.39 -9.99 -11.18
CA GLN A 7 -9.07 -9.46 -10.83
C GLN A 7 -9.26 -8.21 -9.99
N LEU A 8 -8.34 -7.99 -9.04
CA LEU A 8 -8.36 -6.79 -8.21
C LEU A 8 -8.39 -5.52 -9.06
N ILE A 9 -7.69 -5.51 -10.20
CA ILE A 9 -7.60 -4.34 -11.09
C ILE A 9 -8.91 -4.02 -11.82
N ASP A 10 -9.86 -4.95 -11.86
CA ASP A 10 -11.15 -4.79 -12.54
C ASP A 10 -12.16 -4.07 -11.64
N LEU A 11 -11.85 -3.94 -10.34
CA LEU A 11 -12.69 -3.23 -9.38
C LEU A 11 -12.68 -1.72 -9.64
N PRO A 12 -13.77 -1.00 -9.34
CA PRO A 12 -13.80 0.47 -9.31
C PRO A 12 -12.80 1.06 -8.31
N ASP A 13 -12.39 2.31 -8.56
CA ASP A 13 -11.40 3.02 -7.72
C ASP A 13 -11.85 3.13 -6.27
N GLU A 14 -13.14 3.35 -6.05
CA GLU A 14 -13.74 3.50 -4.72
C GLU A 14 -13.61 2.19 -3.92
N ILE A 15 -13.81 1.04 -4.58
CA ILE A 15 -13.68 -0.26 -3.94
C ILE A 15 -12.20 -0.55 -3.63
N LEU A 16 -11.30 -0.27 -4.58
CA LEU A 16 -9.86 -0.38 -4.35
C LEU A 16 -9.42 0.47 -3.16
N PHE A 17 -9.92 1.70 -3.08
CA PHE A 17 -9.64 2.64 -2.00
C PHE A 17 -10.10 2.09 -0.63
N VAL A 18 -11.31 1.54 -0.56
CA VAL A 18 -11.83 0.90 0.67
C VAL A 18 -10.98 -0.30 1.09
N ILE A 19 -10.54 -1.12 0.13
CA ILE A 19 -9.68 -2.28 0.42
C ILE A 19 -8.32 -1.83 0.93
N PHE A 20 -7.66 -0.92 0.20
CA PHE A 20 -6.32 -0.46 0.53
C PHE A 20 -6.28 0.25 1.89
N LYS A 21 -7.34 0.96 2.29
CA LYS A 21 -7.44 1.60 3.62
C LYS A 21 -7.41 0.63 4.79
N LYS A 22 -7.74 -0.65 4.56
CA LYS A 22 -7.75 -1.69 5.60
C LYS A 22 -6.42 -2.42 5.74
N ILE A 23 -5.45 -2.12 4.87
CA ILE A 23 -4.15 -2.77 4.84
C ILE A 23 -3.10 -1.74 5.29
N ASP A 24 -2.02 -2.22 5.92
CA ASP A 24 -0.90 -1.37 6.26
C ASP A 24 -0.35 -0.66 5.01
N ASN A 25 -0.35 0.67 5.07
CA ASN A 25 -0.04 1.51 3.92
C ASN A 25 1.44 1.44 3.52
N VAL A 26 2.37 1.17 4.44
CA VAL A 26 3.79 0.98 4.11
C VAL A 26 3.99 -0.34 3.38
N VAL A 27 3.35 -1.42 3.84
CA VAL A 27 3.36 -2.71 3.15
C VAL A 27 2.75 -2.59 1.75
N LEU A 28 1.65 -1.86 1.64
CA LEU A 28 0.92 -1.73 0.38
C LEU A 28 1.69 -0.87 -0.63
N LEU A 29 2.28 0.24 -0.18
CA LEU A 29 3.22 1.04 -0.97
C LEU A 29 4.43 0.21 -1.40
N HIS A 30 5.07 -0.53 -0.50
CA HIS A 30 6.19 -1.39 -0.89
C HIS A 30 5.77 -2.42 -1.95
N SER A 31 4.62 -3.05 -1.79
CA SER A 31 4.21 -4.18 -2.62
C SER A 31 3.69 -3.75 -3.99
N LEU A 32 2.93 -2.66 -4.07
CA LEU A 32 2.18 -2.29 -5.28
C LEU A 32 2.73 -1.06 -6.00
N PHE A 33 3.57 -0.26 -5.35
CA PHE A 33 4.11 0.95 -5.96
C PHE A 33 5.03 0.62 -7.14
N GLY A 34 4.68 1.17 -8.30
CA GLY A 34 5.38 0.96 -9.57
C GLY A 34 4.79 -0.16 -10.43
N ILE A 35 3.88 -0.99 -9.92
CA ILE A 35 3.33 -2.14 -10.67
C ILE A 35 2.27 -1.69 -11.68
N ASN A 36 1.39 -0.78 -11.29
CA ASN A 36 0.29 -0.35 -12.14
C ASN A 36 0.06 1.16 -11.99
N LYS A 37 -0.10 1.87 -13.12
CA LYS A 37 -0.28 3.34 -13.14
C LYS A 37 -1.53 3.79 -12.37
N ARG A 38 -2.64 3.08 -12.53
CA ARG A 38 -3.91 3.38 -11.85
C ARG A 38 -3.77 3.18 -10.34
N VAL A 39 -3.17 2.07 -9.93
CA VAL A 39 -2.88 1.79 -8.52
C VAL A 39 -1.95 2.85 -7.94
N ASN A 40 -0.88 3.22 -8.64
CA ASN A 40 0.03 4.28 -8.18
C ASN A 40 -0.68 5.60 -7.92
N LYS A 41 -1.64 5.99 -8.76
CA LYS A 41 -2.44 7.21 -8.55
C LYS A 41 -3.21 7.16 -7.24
N ILE A 42 -3.81 6.00 -6.92
CA ILE A 42 -4.53 5.80 -5.65
C ILE A 42 -3.55 5.82 -4.47
N LEU A 43 -2.39 5.19 -4.60
CA LEU A 43 -1.40 5.08 -3.52
C LEU A 43 -0.64 6.38 -3.24
N GLN A 44 -0.58 7.28 -4.22
CA GLN A 44 -0.02 8.61 -4.08
C GLN A 44 -1.05 9.63 -3.55
N ASP A 45 -2.31 9.21 -3.36
CA ASP A 45 -3.34 10.09 -2.82
C ASP A 45 -2.95 10.57 -1.40
N PRO A 46 -3.03 11.88 -1.11
CA PRO A 46 -2.71 12.44 0.20
C PRO A 46 -3.46 11.78 1.37
N ILE A 47 -4.68 11.29 1.12
CA ILE A 47 -5.46 10.58 2.15
C ILE A 47 -4.77 9.27 2.54
N PHE A 48 -4.08 8.60 1.60
CA PHE A 48 -3.32 7.38 1.87
C PHE A 48 -1.96 7.65 2.53
N THR A 49 -1.28 8.72 2.11
CA THR A 49 0.11 9.01 2.50
C THR A 49 0.21 9.94 3.71
N SER A 50 -0.89 10.56 4.15
CA SER A 50 -0.91 11.44 5.33
C SER A 50 -0.66 10.72 6.65
N HIS A 51 -0.95 9.42 6.73
CA HIS A 51 -0.86 8.63 7.98
C HIS A 51 -0.06 7.35 7.77
N LEU A 52 1.18 7.46 7.29
CA LEU A 52 2.07 6.31 7.09
C LEU A 52 2.39 5.65 8.43
N ASN A 53 2.03 4.36 8.56
CA ASN A 53 2.40 3.59 9.73
C ASN A 53 3.66 2.76 9.44
N LEU A 54 4.80 3.19 10.00
CA LEU A 54 6.07 2.47 9.90
C LEU A 54 6.23 1.40 10.99
N LEU A 55 5.14 1.01 11.66
CA LEU A 55 5.13 -0.01 12.70
C LEU A 55 4.15 -1.12 12.31
N ASN A 56 4.68 -2.32 12.09
CA ASN A 56 3.85 -3.51 11.88
C ASN A 56 3.43 -4.09 13.24
N ARG A 57 2.11 -4.18 13.45
CA ARG A 57 1.54 -4.96 14.54
C ARG A 57 1.30 -6.38 14.07
N TYR A 58 1.98 -7.32 14.69
CA TYR A 58 1.73 -8.75 14.45
C TYR A 58 0.64 -9.27 15.39
N SER A 59 0.05 -10.41 15.04
CA SER A 59 -1.04 -11.08 15.76
C SER A 59 -0.71 -11.49 17.19
N ASN A 60 0.57 -11.44 17.56
CA ASN A 60 1.12 -11.72 18.90
C ASN A 60 1.42 -10.44 19.71
N ASP A 61 0.80 -9.30 19.35
CA ASP A 61 1.01 -7.97 19.94
C ASP A 61 2.43 -7.41 19.88
N ALA A 62 3.35 -8.14 19.23
CA ALA A 62 4.70 -7.66 19.01
C ALA A 62 4.70 -6.58 17.93
N VAL A 63 5.33 -5.44 18.25
CA VAL A 63 5.51 -4.32 17.33
C VAL A 63 6.92 -4.43 16.73
N TYR A 64 6.98 -4.64 15.42
CA TYR A 64 8.25 -4.63 14.68
C TYR A 64 8.21 -3.56 13.60
N GLY A 65 9.35 -2.93 13.35
CA GLY A 65 9.52 -2.11 12.15
C GLY A 65 9.49 -2.97 10.89
N PRO A 66 9.31 -2.36 9.70
CA PRO A 66 9.55 -3.02 8.43
C PRO A 66 10.95 -3.62 8.39
N SER A 67 11.14 -4.67 7.58
CA SER A 67 12.49 -5.17 7.34
C SER A 67 13.35 -4.07 6.69
N TYR A 68 14.66 -4.10 6.94
CA TYR A 68 15.59 -3.11 6.41
C TYR A 68 15.48 -2.91 4.87
N PRO A 69 15.30 -3.96 4.04
CA PRO A 69 15.09 -3.79 2.60
C PRO A 69 13.81 -3.03 2.24
N ILE A 70 12.70 -3.27 2.97
CA ILE A 70 11.42 -2.58 2.76
C ILE A 70 11.58 -1.09 3.10
N LEU A 71 12.16 -0.81 4.27
CA LEU A 71 12.46 0.55 4.73
C LEU A 71 13.35 1.30 3.74
N ASN A 72 14.43 0.67 3.27
CA ASN A 72 15.38 1.32 2.38
C ASN A 72 14.74 1.65 1.01
N ARG A 73 13.96 0.73 0.45
CA ARG A 73 13.18 1.00 -0.77
C ARG A 73 12.15 2.10 -0.55
N PHE A 74 11.47 2.07 0.59
CA PHE A 74 10.47 3.07 0.94
C PHE A 74 11.10 4.48 1.00
N CYS A 75 12.14 4.66 1.81
CA CYS A 75 12.81 5.94 2.01
C CYS A 75 13.45 6.49 0.73
N LEU A 76 14.09 5.64 -0.08
CA LEU A 76 14.86 6.10 -1.24
C LEU A 76 14.04 6.23 -2.53
N GLN A 77 12.97 5.45 -2.69
CA GLN A 77 12.26 5.35 -3.98
C GLN A 77 10.80 5.80 -3.92
N ILE A 78 10.13 5.57 -2.78
CA ILE A 78 8.69 5.80 -2.65
C ILE A 78 8.44 7.16 -1.99
N LEU A 79 9.07 7.41 -0.83
CA LEU A 79 8.89 8.62 -0.05
C LEU A 79 9.11 9.91 -0.87
N PRO A 80 10.16 10.02 -1.71
CA PRO A 80 10.35 11.22 -2.53
C PRO A 80 9.21 11.46 -3.52
N LYS A 81 8.47 10.43 -3.93
CA LYS A 81 7.40 10.56 -4.94
C LYS A 81 6.03 10.87 -4.32
N ILE A 82 5.90 10.74 -3.01
CA ILE A 82 4.64 10.99 -2.29
C ILE A 82 4.69 12.25 -1.41
N HIS A 83 5.88 12.83 -1.19
CA HIS A 83 6.10 13.99 -0.32
C HIS A 83 6.62 15.21 -1.11
N HIS A 84 5.92 15.58 -2.18
CA HIS A 84 6.16 16.81 -2.96
C HIS A 84 4.95 17.72 -2.96
#